data_AF-A0A5D0QMA8-F1
#
_entry.id   AF-A0A5D0QMA8-F1
#
_cell.length_a   1.000
_cell.length_b   1.000
_cell.length_c   1.000
_cell.angle_alpha   90.00
_cell.angle_beta   90.00
_cell.angle_gamma   90.00
#
_symmetry.space_group_name_H-M   'P 1'
#
loop_
_entity.id
_entity.type
_entity.pdbx_description
1 polymer ?
#
loop_
_entity_poly.entity_id
_entity_poly.type
_entity_poly.pdbx_seq_one_letter_code
_entity_poly.pdbx_strand_id
1 'polypeptide(L)'
;MSDSGPGRVLVFDAMCLNHFARAERLDVLRDLLVDDTCLTTHVVREEVRTGTRTYPALHAVLNAEWLAVARLDSMDEIKCFVKWTRRIGSSERNLGEASVFLLPNWHPESPSRMTEKP
;
A
#
# COMPACT_ATOMS: atom_id res chain seq x y z
N MET A 1 -9.80 28.38 9.51
CA MET A 1 -8.60 27.73 10.06
C MET A 1 -9.10 26.47 10.72
N SER A 2 -9.12 25.38 9.95
CA SER A 2 -9.67 24.10 10.42
C SER A 2 -8.56 23.32 11.10
N ASP A 3 -8.92 22.74 12.24
CA ASP A 3 -8.08 21.91 13.10
C ASP A 3 -7.62 20.66 12.34
N SER A 4 -6.42 20.68 11.77
CA SER A 4 -5.83 19.52 11.10
C SER A 4 -5.16 18.64 12.15
N GLY A 5 -5.92 17.71 12.73
CA GLY A 5 -5.32 16.56 13.42
C GLY A 5 -4.30 15.85 12.51
N PRO A 6 -3.35 15.07 13.07
CA PRO A 6 -2.33 14.41 12.26
C PRO A 6 -2.98 13.58 11.14
N GLY A 7 -2.48 13.76 9.92
CA GLY A 7 -2.93 13.04 8.73
C GLY A 7 -3.05 11.54 8.98
N ARG A 8 -4.10 10.90 8.44
CA ARG A 8 -4.32 9.46 8.63
C ARG A 8 -3.34 8.69 7.74
N VAL A 9 -3.02 7.47 8.17
CA VAL A 9 -2.34 6.50 7.31
C VAL A 9 -3.40 5.63 6.65
N LEU A 10 -3.47 5.69 5.32
CA LEU A 10 -4.40 4.92 4.50
C LEU A 10 -3.63 3.92 3.65
N VAL A 11 -4.16 2.70 3.53
CA VAL A 11 -3.52 1.61 2.81
C VAL A 11 -4.44 1.14 1.70
N PHE A 12 -3.95 1.21 0.46
CA PHE A 12 -4.71 0.93 -0.74
C PHE A 12 -4.45 -0.47 -1.28
N ASP A 13 -5.54 -1.17 -1.58
CA ASP A 13 -5.54 -2.45 -2.26
C ASP A 13 -5.54 -2.30 -3.80
N ALA A 14 -5.33 -3.41 -4.50
CA ALA A 14 -5.27 -3.43 -5.96
C ALA A 14 -6.60 -3.08 -6.62
N MET A 15 -7.74 -3.51 -6.08
CA MET A 15 -9.07 -3.22 -6.62
C MET A 15 -9.37 -1.72 -6.59
N CYS A 16 -9.12 -1.05 -5.46
CA CYS A 16 -9.33 0.39 -5.32
C CYS A 16 -8.49 1.18 -6.34
N LEU A 17 -7.18 0.88 -6.41
CA LEU A 17 -6.27 1.53 -7.35
C LEU A 17 -6.65 1.24 -8.82
N ASN A 18 -7.08 0.01 -9.11
CA ASN A 18 -7.54 -0.39 -10.44
C ASN A 18 -8.77 0.41 -10.89
N HIS A 19 -9.73 0.61 -9.98
CA HIS A 19 -10.95 1.36 -10.24
C HIS A 19 -10.65 2.82 -10.58
N PHE A 20 -9.92 3.53 -9.71
CA PHE A 20 -9.61 4.96 -9.92
C PHE A 20 -8.72 5.20 -11.14
N ALA A 21 -7.75 4.32 -11.39
CA ALA A 21 -6.88 4.45 -12.55
C ALA A 21 -7.62 4.24 -13.87
N ARG A 22 -8.51 3.25 -13.94
CA ARG A 22 -9.33 3.00 -15.14
C ARG A 22 -10.41 4.05 -15.36
N ALA A 23 -10.82 4.74 -14.30
CA ALA A 23 -11.71 5.89 -14.40
C ALA A 23 -10.96 7.19 -14.76
N GLU A 24 -9.63 7.18 -14.84
CA GLU A 24 -8.79 8.38 -15.00
C GLU A 24 -9.09 9.43 -13.91
N ARG A 25 -9.22 8.97 -12.65
CA ARG A 25 -9.56 9.79 -11.48
C ARG A 25 -8.59 9.64 -10.32
N LEU A 26 -7.37 9.21 -10.61
CA LEU A 26 -6.32 9.05 -9.60
C LEU A 26 -5.84 10.41 -9.05
N ASP A 27 -5.96 11.46 -9.86
CA ASP A 27 -5.77 12.86 -9.48
C ASP A 27 -6.78 13.32 -8.43
N VAL A 28 -8.06 13.02 -8.64
CA VAL A 28 -9.12 13.35 -7.67
C VAL A 28 -8.90 12.64 -6.34
N LEU A 29 -8.49 11.36 -6.39
CA LEU A 29 -8.16 10.61 -5.18
C LEU A 29 -6.96 11.23 -4.44
N ARG A 30 -5.92 11.65 -5.15
CA ARG A 30 -4.77 12.36 -4.58
C ARG A 30 -5.18 13.66 -3.91
N ASP A 31 -5.99 14.48 -4.60
CA ASP A 31 -6.40 15.79 -4.09
C ASP A 31 -7.26 15.66 -2.83
N LEU A 32 -8.12 14.64 -2.77
CA LEU A 32 -8.95 14.35 -1.58
C LEU A 32 -8.11 13.94 -0.36
N LEU A 33 -6.93 13.36 -0.59
CA LEU A 33 -6.07 12.75 0.43
C LEU A 33 -4.76 13.51 0.62
N VAL A 34 -4.73 14.79 0.25
CA VAL A 34 -3.50 15.62 0.27
C VAL A 34 -2.84 15.71 1.65
N ASP A 35 -3.64 15.59 2.72
CA ASP A 35 -3.18 15.64 4.11
C ASP A 35 -2.94 14.24 4.71
N ASP A 36 -3.28 13.16 3.99
CA ASP A 36 -3.19 11.77 4.47
C ASP A 36 -1.95 11.06 3.88
N THR A 37 -1.30 10.19 4.66
CA THR A 37 -0.22 9.33 4.18
C THR A 37 -0.82 8.12 3.48
N CYS A 38 -0.56 7.99 2.18
CA CYS A 38 -1.11 6.91 1.37
C CYS A 38 -0.05 5.85 1.06
N LEU A 39 -0.35 4.61 1.43
CA LEU A 39 0.52 3.46 1.28
C LEU A 39 -0.14 2.38 0.42
N THR A 40 0.69 1.54 -0.20
CA THR A 40 0.29 0.23 -0.69
C THR A 40 1.41 -0.78 -0.42
N THR A 41 1.23 -2.04 -0.77
CA THR A 41 2.25 -3.07 -0.56
C THR A 41 2.99 -3.43 -1.85
N HIS A 42 4.16 -4.03 -1.72
CA HIS A 42 4.87 -4.59 -2.88
C HIS A 42 4.06 -5.63 -3.64
N VAL A 43 3.20 -6.40 -2.95
CA VAL A 43 2.32 -7.41 -3.57
C VAL A 43 1.28 -6.72 -4.45
N VAL A 44 0.60 -5.70 -3.92
CA VAL A 44 -0.39 -4.92 -4.69
C VAL A 44 0.27 -4.20 -5.87
N ARG A 45 1.47 -3.62 -5.68
CA ARG A 45 2.20 -2.96 -6.77
C ARG A 45 2.56 -3.94 -7.89
N GLU A 46 2.86 -5.19 -7.55
CA GLU A 46 3.14 -6.24 -8.52
C GLU A 46 1.87 -6.70 -9.27
N GLU A 47 0.75 -6.85 -8.57
CA GLU A 47 -0.55 -7.15 -9.17
C GLU A 47 -0.95 -6.06 -10.19
N VAL A 48 -0.80 -4.79 -9.80
CA VAL A 48 -1.04 -3.62 -10.67
C VAL A 48 -0.11 -3.65 -11.88
N ARG A 49 1.18 -3.94 -11.69
CA ARG A 49 2.17 -4.04 -12.77
C ARG A 49 1.83 -5.15 -13.76
N THR A 50 1.36 -6.30 -13.28
CA THR A 50 0.90 -7.38 -14.15
C THR A 50 -0.34 -6.95 -14.94
N GLY A 51 -1.26 -6.24 -14.28
CA GLY A 51 -2.48 -5.72 -14.88
C GLY A 51 -2.28 -4.71 -16.01
N THR A 52 -1.14 -3.99 -16.06
CA THR A 52 -0.89 -2.98 -17.11
C THR A 52 -0.89 -3.56 -18.52
N ARG A 53 -0.55 -4.85 -18.66
CA ARG A 53 -0.59 -5.57 -19.93
C ARG A 53 -1.98 -5.62 -20.55
N THR A 54 -3.01 -5.64 -19.70
CA THR A 54 -4.43 -5.68 -20.11
C THR A 54 -5.05 -4.28 -20.05
N TYR A 55 -4.66 -3.47 -19.07
CA TYR A 55 -5.20 -2.13 -18.83
C TYR A 55 -4.08 -1.10 -18.70
N PRO A 56 -3.65 -0.46 -19.81
CA PRO A 56 -2.53 0.49 -19.80
C PRO A 56 -2.71 1.67 -18.84
N ALA A 57 -3.95 2.09 -18.55
CA ALA A 57 -4.25 3.15 -17.58
C ALA A 57 -3.67 2.89 -16.17
N LEU A 58 -3.42 1.63 -15.82
CA LEU A 58 -2.80 1.25 -14.54
C LEU A 58 -1.35 1.75 -14.40
N HIS A 59 -0.69 2.16 -15.48
CA HIS A 59 0.61 2.84 -15.39
C HIS A 59 0.55 4.11 -14.53
N ALA A 60 -0.61 4.80 -14.45
CA ALA A 60 -0.79 5.96 -13.60
C ALA A 60 -0.56 5.63 -12.11
N VAL A 61 -0.96 4.43 -11.66
CA VAL A 61 -0.75 3.97 -10.28
C VAL A 61 0.73 3.73 -10.02
N LEU A 62 1.45 3.11 -10.97
CA LEU A 62 2.88 2.81 -10.81
C LEU A 62 3.75 4.07 -10.76
N ASN A 63 3.25 5.17 -11.34
CA ASN A 63 3.90 6.47 -11.42
C ASN A 63 3.37 7.47 -10.37
N ALA A 64 2.46 7.04 -9.49
CA ALA A 64 1.88 7.90 -8.46
C ALA A 64 2.87 8.13 -7.32
N GLU A 65 3.57 9.27 -7.33
CA GLU A 65 4.58 9.62 -6.32
C GLU A 65 3.99 9.82 -4.91
N TRP A 66 2.71 10.15 -4.81
CA TRP A 66 1.98 10.31 -3.55
C TRP A 66 1.61 8.96 -2.89
N LEU A 67 1.75 7.85 -3.61
CA LEU A 67 1.46 6.50 -3.12
C LEU A 67 2.75 5.76 -2.80
N ALA A 68 3.16 5.77 -1.53
CA ALA A 68 4.35 5.07 -1.10
C ALA A 68 4.13 3.55 -1.00
N VAL A 69 5.21 2.78 -1.07
CA VAL A 69 5.17 1.32 -0.94
C VAL A 69 5.76 0.92 0.39
N ALA A 70 4.91 0.37 1.27
CA ALA A 70 5.35 -0.22 2.52
C ALA A 70 6.06 -1.55 2.25
N ARG A 71 7.19 -1.74 2.93
CA ARG A 71 7.92 -3.01 2.94
C ARG A 71 7.37 -3.89 4.05
N LEU A 72 7.02 -5.12 3.71
CA LEU A 72 6.68 -6.13 4.71
C LEU A 72 7.96 -6.89 5.06
N ASP A 73 8.81 -6.32 5.92
CA ASP A 73 10.13 -6.89 6.21
C ASP A 73 10.37 -7.22 7.68
N SER A 74 9.42 -6.93 8.58
CA SER A 74 9.47 -7.48 9.93
C SER A 74 8.90 -8.91 10.01
N MET A 75 9.46 -9.72 10.90
CA MET A 75 9.00 -11.09 11.14
C MET A 75 7.55 -11.14 11.64
N ASP A 76 7.09 -10.09 12.33
CA ASP A 76 5.72 -9.99 12.83
C ASP A 76 4.73 -9.62 11.72
N GLU A 77 5.12 -8.75 10.79
CA GLU A 77 4.35 -8.47 9.57
C GLU A 77 4.26 -9.72 8.68
N ILE A 78 5.34 -10.48 8.53
CA ILE A 78 5.36 -11.73 7.75
C ILE A 78 4.44 -12.78 8.39
N LYS A 79 4.49 -12.96 9.73
CA LYS A 79 3.57 -13.87 10.43
C LYS A 79 2.11 -13.42 10.30
N CYS A 80 1.86 -12.12 10.37
CA CYS A 80 0.54 -11.54 10.18
C CYS A 80 0.07 -11.76 8.72
N PHE A 81 0.95 -11.63 7.72
CA PHE A 81 0.67 -11.94 6.32
C PHE A 81 0.25 -13.40 6.14
N VAL A 82 1.02 -14.34 6.70
CA VAL A 82 0.70 -15.77 6.66
C VAL A 82 -0.63 -16.08 7.36
N LYS A 83 -0.94 -15.37 8.46
CA LYS A 83 -2.21 -15.52 9.20
C LYS A 83 -3.41 -15.05 8.36
N TRP A 84 -3.30 -13.92 7.67
CA TRP A 84 -4.39 -13.34 6.89
C TRP A 84 -4.55 -13.99 5.52
N THR A 85 -3.45 -14.37 4.86
CA THR A 85 -3.49 -15.21 3.65
C THR A 85 -4.15 -16.56 3.91
N ARG A 86 -3.96 -17.18 5.08
CA ARG A 86 -4.69 -18.42 5.43
C ARG A 86 -6.17 -18.21 5.77
N ARG A 87 -6.56 -16.99 6.19
CA ARG A 87 -7.94 -16.68 6.61
C ARG A 87 -8.81 -16.12 5.47
N ILE A 88 -8.23 -15.31 4.59
CA ILE A 88 -8.92 -14.55 3.54
C ILE A 88 -8.36 -14.92 2.14
N GLY A 89 -7.11 -15.37 2.08
CA GLY A 89 -6.45 -15.83 0.86
C GLY A 89 -6.85 -17.24 0.45
N SER A 90 -8.12 -17.48 0.16
CA SER A 90 -8.59 -18.77 -0.37
C SER A 90 -8.25 -19.00 -1.86
N SER A 91 -7.54 -18.06 -2.51
CA SER A 91 -6.98 -18.22 -3.86
C SER A 91 -5.75 -17.33 -4.09
N GLU A 92 -4.95 -17.66 -5.12
CA GLU A 92 -3.81 -16.83 -5.59
C GLU A 92 -4.17 -15.37 -5.91
N ARG A 93 -5.47 -15.05 -6.03
CA ARG A 93 -5.99 -13.71 -6.35
C ARG A 93 -6.21 -12.77 -5.15
N ASN A 94 -6.07 -13.26 -3.91
CA ASN A 94 -6.42 -12.48 -2.71
C ASN A 94 -5.19 -12.11 -1.87
N LEU A 95 -3.98 -12.21 -2.44
CA LEU A 95 -2.73 -11.89 -1.75
C LEU A 95 -2.59 -10.38 -1.53
N GLY A 96 -2.99 -9.55 -2.50
CA GLY A 96 -3.08 -8.10 -2.36
C GLY A 96 -3.97 -7.67 -1.18
N GLU A 97 -5.20 -8.18 -1.10
CA GLU A 97 -6.14 -7.89 0.00
C GLU A 97 -5.56 -8.28 1.36
N ALA A 98 -4.98 -9.49 1.48
CA ALA A 98 -4.38 -9.95 2.73
C ALA A 98 -3.18 -9.11 3.19
N SER A 99 -2.43 -8.51 2.24
CA SER A 99 -1.28 -7.66 2.54
C SER A 99 -1.66 -6.28 3.11
N VAL A 100 -2.81 -5.75 2.70
CA VAL A 100 -3.33 -4.45 3.16
C VAL A 100 -3.71 -4.49 4.64
N PHE A 101 -4.28 -5.61 5.12
CA PHE A 101 -4.67 -5.79 6.52
C PHE A 101 -3.50 -5.87 7.52
N LEU A 102 -2.24 -5.84 7.07
CA LEU A 102 -1.05 -5.98 7.91
C LEU A 102 -0.48 -4.67 8.42
N LEU A 103 -0.83 -3.57 7.76
CA LEU A 103 -0.26 -2.26 8.00
C LEU A 103 -0.86 -1.42 9.14
N PRO A 104 -1.80 -1.89 10.01
CA PRO A 104 -2.23 -1.08 11.16
C PRO A 104 -1.10 -0.62 12.11
N ASN A 105 0.09 -1.24 12.04
CA ASN A 105 1.25 -0.93 12.89
C ASN A 105 2.46 -0.37 12.12
N TRP A 106 2.30 0.10 10.88
CA TRP A 106 3.41 0.68 10.11
C TRP A 106 3.90 1.99 10.74
N HIS A 107 5.20 2.06 11.05
CA HIS A 107 5.87 3.28 11.53
C HIS A 107 6.97 3.68 10.53
N PRO A 108 7.00 4.93 10.04
CA PRO A 108 7.92 5.34 8.97
C PRO A 108 9.39 5.51 9.39
N GLU A 109 9.83 5.08 10.59
CA GLU A 109 11.20 5.29 11.05
C GLU A 109 11.67 4.16 12.01
N SER A 110 12.62 3.34 11.58
CA SER A 110 13.53 2.62 12.48
C SER A 110 14.92 2.60 11.87
N PRO A 111 15.73 3.66 12.06
CA PRO A 111 17.14 3.60 11.75
C PRO A 111 17.78 2.58 12.70
N SER A 112 18.24 1.46 12.14
CA SER A 112 19.08 0.49 12.83
C SER A 112 20.20 1.22 13.56
N ARG A 113 20.19 1.16 14.89
CA ARG A 113 21.34 1.52 15.73
C ARG A 113 22.51 0.64 15.33
N MET A 114 23.40 1.15 14.50
CA MET A 114 24.80 0.73 14.47
C MET A 114 25.58 1.69 15.37
N THR A 115 25.60 1.38 16.67
CA THR A 115 26.67 1.80 17.57
C THR A 115 27.25 0.55 18.19
N GLU A 116 28.25 -0.01 17.55
CA GLU A 116 29.30 -0.75 18.23
C GLU A 116 30.63 -0.26 17.67
N LYS A 117 31.33 0.49 18.51
CA LYS A 117 32.76 0.72 18.40
C LYS A 117 33.36 0.25 19.74
N PRO A 118 34.40 -0.59 19.74
CA PRO A 118 35.15 -0.87 20.96
C PRO A 118 35.94 0.37 21.42
#